data_AF-A0A6N7L5N2-F1
#
_entry.id   AF-A0A6N7L5N2-F1
#
_cell.length_a   1.000
_cell.length_b   1.000
_cell.length_c   1.000
_cell.angle_alpha   90.00
_cell.angle_beta   90.00
_cell.angle_gamma   90.00
#
_symmetry.space_group_name_H-M   'P 1'
#
loop_
_entity.id
_entity.type
_entity.pdbx_description
1 polymer ?
#
loop_
_entity_poly.entity_id
_entity_poly.type
_entity_poly.pdbx_seq_one_letter_code
_entity_poly.pdbx_strand_id
1 'polypeptide(L)'
;MPANTPAPATAAEVRAAIDFDSEYVVHFRDGNIWARPESAEHHQLHGIDVWHTVRRGRRYDAAVHLFEEGVLTLTSPSAAMRFIPTATYEEHFCAAEDCEESTADGEGWEGLCGNCADRADRAEAEREAETEEADAGTPPGPPALPPYTAADLHHAAATVHHMLLLALDAQSGVGESLCDQPIPHTANTDEPRTWQSLGDESASTAYRAVWKLLDKAPDLGRWAIGLAAEDLVPEPEPLTRWQDDEAAIRLHVAFADHVEAERRAAVYDALRLALRSGV
;
A
#
# COMPACT_ATOMS: atom_id res chain seq x y z
N MET A 1 -26.94 13.29 -8.75
CA MET A 1 -26.67 12.10 -7.90
C MET A 1 -27.94 11.27 -7.85
N PRO A 2 -27.89 9.95 -8.09
CA PRO A 2 -29.08 9.09 -8.04
C PRO A 2 -29.54 8.85 -6.59
N ALA A 3 -30.77 8.34 -6.44
CA ALA A 3 -31.60 8.62 -5.27
C ALA A 3 -31.23 7.94 -3.93
N ASN A 4 -30.36 6.92 -3.89
CA ASN A 4 -30.13 6.09 -2.70
C ASN A 4 -28.63 5.75 -2.47
N THR A 5 -27.80 6.74 -2.15
CA THR A 5 -26.49 6.43 -1.53
C THR A 5 -26.74 6.14 -0.04
N PRO A 6 -26.30 4.98 0.51
CA PRO A 6 -26.41 4.67 1.93
C PRO A 6 -25.69 5.71 2.80
N ALA A 7 -26.05 5.82 4.08
CA ALA A 7 -25.26 6.60 5.02
C ALA A 7 -23.81 6.04 5.12
N PRO A 8 -22.80 6.89 5.42
CA PRO A 8 -21.44 6.41 5.64
C PRO A 8 -21.38 5.41 6.81
N ALA A 9 -20.80 4.24 6.56
CA ALA A 9 -20.67 3.15 7.53
C ALA A 9 -19.52 3.41 8.52
N THR A 10 -19.73 3.04 9.78
CA THR A 10 -18.70 3.05 10.83
C THR A 10 -17.60 2.03 10.56
N ALA A 11 -16.45 2.19 11.22
CA ALA A 11 -15.35 1.23 11.07
C ALA A 11 -15.71 -0.18 11.57
N ALA A 12 -16.63 -0.29 12.53
CA ALA A 12 -17.11 -1.57 13.05
C ALA A 12 -18.05 -2.28 12.06
N GLU A 13 -18.99 -1.56 11.45
CA GLU A 13 -19.89 -2.10 10.43
C GLU A 13 -19.11 -2.57 9.20
N VAL A 14 -18.16 -1.77 8.71
CA VAL A 14 -17.33 -2.19 7.55
C VAL A 14 -16.47 -3.39 7.90
N ARG A 15 -15.89 -3.47 9.11
CA ARG A 15 -15.13 -4.65 9.54
C ARG A 15 -15.99 -5.91 9.64
N ALA A 16 -17.27 -5.78 10.00
CA ALA A 16 -18.19 -6.90 10.13
C ALA A 16 -18.78 -7.36 8.77
N ALA A 17 -18.76 -6.48 7.76
CA ALA A 17 -19.24 -6.77 6.41
C ALA A 17 -18.15 -7.30 5.46
N ILE A 18 -16.88 -7.19 5.83
CA ILE A 18 -15.77 -7.79 5.10
C ILE A 18 -15.57 -9.23 5.60
N ASP A 19 -15.73 -10.19 4.69
CA ASP A 19 -15.19 -11.52 4.88
C ASP A 19 -13.71 -11.50 4.51
N PHE A 20 -12.84 -11.82 5.48
CA PHE A 20 -11.39 -11.74 5.31
C PHE A 20 -10.83 -12.89 4.45
N ASP A 21 -11.57 -13.99 4.34
CA ASP A 21 -11.17 -15.18 3.57
C ASP A 21 -11.73 -15.16 2.12
N SER A 22 -12.60 -14.19 1.80
CA SER A 22 -13.16 -13.98 0.46
C SER A 22 -12.32 -13.04 -0.42
N GLU A 23 -12.48 -13.19 -1.74
CA GLU A 23 -11.99 -12.26 -2.75
C GLU A 23 -13.06 -11.23 -3.15
N TYR A 24 -12.60 -10.07 -3.61
CA TYR A 24 -13.42 -8.95 -4.02
C TYR A 24 -12.94 -8.38 -5.36
N VAL A 25 -13.83 -8.29 -6.34
CA VAL A 25 -13.59 -7.59 -7.61
C VAL A 25 -13.55 -6.08 -7.37
N VAL A 26 -12.50 -5.42 -7.86
CA VAL A 26 -12.26 -3.98 -7.68
C VAL A 26 -12.64 -3.21 -8.93
N HIS A 27 -13.53 -2.23 -8.78
CA HIS A 27 -13.81 -1.23 -9.80
C HIS A 27 -13.39 0.16 -9.29
N PHE A 28 -12.78 0.99 -10.13
CA PHE A 28 -12.62 2.42 -9.88
C PHE A 28 -13.61 3.22 -10.73
N ARG A 29 -13.90 4.46 -10.31
CA ARG A 29 -14.76 5.37 -11.06
C ARG A 29 -13.94 6.47 -11.72
N ASP A 30 -13.93 6.50 -13.04
CA ASP A 30 -13.47 7.65 -13.83
C ASP A 30 -14.68 8.40 -14.38
N GLY A 31 -14.80 9.68 -13.98
CA GLY A 31 -15.97 10.51 -14.26
C GLY A 31 -17.30 9.87 -13.87
N ASN A 32 -18.00 9.30 -14.85
CA ASN A 32 -19.28 8.61 -14.67
C ASN A 32 -19.26 7.11 -14.97
N ILE A 33 -18.11 6.57 -15.38
CA ILE A 33 -17.93 5.17 -15.76
C ILE A 33 -17.27 4.43 -14.60
N TRP A 34 -17.71 3.20 -14.33
CA TRP A 34 -16.98 2.26 -13.48
C TRP A 34 -16.13 1.38 -14.39
N ALA A 35 -14.83 1.32 -14.14
CA ALA A 35 -13.87 0.51 -14.88
C ALA A 35 -13.09 -0.39 -13.91
N ARG A 36 -12.58 -1.53 -14.41
CA ARG A 36 -11.60 -2.35 -13.69
C ARG A 36 -10.21 -1.71 -13.83
N PRO A 37 -9.33 -1.76 -12.81
CA PRO A 37 -7.92 -1.39 -12.94
C PRO A 37 -7.28 -1.98 -14.19
N GLU A 38 -6.38 -1.29 -14.88
CA GLU A 38 -5.69 -1.84 -16.06
C GLU A 38 -4.73 -2.99 -15.72
N SER A 39 -4.31 -3.07 -14.45
CA SER A 39 -3.42 -4.10 -13.91
C SER A 39 -4.24 -5.27 -13.38
N ALA A 40 -4.02 -6.46 -13.96
CA ALA A 40 -4.68 -7.71 -13.56
C ALA A 40 -4.49 -8.04 -12.06
N GLU A 41 -3.34 -7.70 -11.47
CA GLU A 41 -3.06 -7.89 -10.03
C GLU A 41 -3.98 -7.05 -9.13
N HIS A 42 -4.61 -6.00 -9.67
CA HIS A 42 -5.53 -5.11 -8.96
C HIS A 42 -7.00 -5.37 -9.32
N HIS A 43 -7.29 -6.29 -10.24
CA HIS A 43 -8.66 -6.67 -10.63
C HIS A 43 -9.46 -7.29 -9.47
N GLN A 44 -8.76 -7.96 -8.55
CA GLN A 44 -9.29 -8.67 -7.40
C GLN A 44 -8.38 -8.40 -6.19
N LEU A 45 -8.97 -8.37 -4.99
CA LEU A 45 -8.25 -8.24 -3.71
C LEU A 45 -8.85 -9.19 -2.69
N HIS A 46 -8.02 -9.76 -1.81
CA HIS A 46 -8.52 -10.47 -0.64
C HIS A 46 -9.18 -9.50 0.34
N GLY A 47 -10.13 -9.98 1.15
CA GLY A 47 -10.85 -9.15 2.11
C GLY A 47 -9.94 -8.40 3.10
N ILE A 48 -8.78 -8.97 3.43
CA ILE A 48 -7.76 -8.29 4.24
C ILE A 48 -7.20 -7.02 3.56
N ASP A 49 -6.95 -7.06 2.26
CA ASP A 49 -6.47 -5.92 1.47
C ASP A 49 -7.57 -4.89 1.22
N VAL A 50 -8.81 -5.34 1.05
CA VAL A 50 -10.00 -4.46 1.06
C VAL A 50 -10.09 -3.72 2.39
N TRP A 51 -9.96 -4.41 3.53
CA TRP A 51 -9.97 -3.78 4.85
C TRP A 51 -8.82 -2.79 5.05
N HIS A 52 -7.60 -3.11 4.62
CA HIS A 52 -6.47 -2.18 4.66
C HIS A 52 -6.71 -0.96 3.78
N THR A 53 -7.27 -1.14 2.58
CA THR A 53 -7.61 -0.06 1.65
C THR A 53 -8.69 0.86 2.22
N VAL A 54 -9.77 0.29 2.78
CA VAL A 54 -10.80 1.00 3.55
C VAL A 54 -10.18 1.82 4.70
N ARG A 55 -9.31 1.21 5.51
CA ARG A 55 -8.67 1.84 6.66
C ARG A 55 -7.75 2.98 6.24
N ARG A 56 -7.02 2.84 5.13
CA ARG A 56 -6.16 3.89 4.56
C ARG A 56 -6.98 5.02 3.94
N GLY A 57 -8.05 4.72 3.19
CA GLY A 57 -8.92 5.72 2.55
C GLY A 57 -9.50 6.75 3.53
N ARG A 58 -9.84 6.33 4.75
CA ARG A 58 -10.30 7.25 5.82
C ARG A 58 -9.26 8.30 6.24
N ARG A 59 -7.96 8.10 5.95
CA ARG A 59 -6.90 9.11 6.16
C ARG A 59 -6.89 10.20 5.08
N TYR A 60 -7.61 10.00 3.98
CA TYR A 60 -7.72 10.89 2.82
C TYR A 60 -9.17 11.40 2.66
N ASP A 61 -9.89 11.56 3.78
CA ASP A 61 -11.29 11.99 3.85
C ASP A 61 -12.28 11.17 3.00
N ALA A 62 -11.94 9.92 2.65
CA ALA A 62 -12.86 9.04 1.94
C ALA A 62 -13.97 8.54 2.87
N ALA A 63 -15.23 8.78 2.49
CA ALA A 63 -16.38 8.12 3.09
C ALA A 63 -16.45 6.67 2.61
N VAL A 64 -16.99 5.79 3.46
CA VAL A 64 -17.16 4.37 3.14
C VAL A 64 -18.64 4.05 3.24
N HIS A 65 -19.22 3.50 2.19
CA HIS A 65 -20.62 3.15 2.10
C HIS A 65 -20.74 1.64 1.94
N LEU A 66 -21.59 1.02 2.76
CA LEU A 66 -21.95 -0.39 2.64
C LEU A 66 -23.31 -0.48 1.96
N PHE A 67 -23.39 -1.31 0.92
CA PHE A 67 -24.61 -1.65 0.20
C PHE A 67 -25.05 -3.07 0.60
N GLU A 68 -26.15 -3.54 0.01
CA GLU A 68 -26.60 -4.93 0.14
C GLU A 68 -25.54 -5.90 -0.45
N GLU A 69 -25.66 -7.18 -0.11
CA GLU A 69 -24.76 -8.26 -0.55
C GLU A 69 -23.26 -8.04 -0.26
N GLY A 70 -22.92 -7.18 0.70
CA GLY A 70 -21.51 -6.93 1.10
C GLY A 70 -20.74 -6.00 0.17
N VAL A 71 -21.39 -5.34 -0.78
CA VAL A 71 -20.73 -4.41 -1.70
C VAL A 71 -20.30 -3.14 -0.97
N LEU A 72 -19.01 -2.83 -1.05
CA LEU A 72 -18.38 -1.69 -0.38
C LEU A 72 -18.01 -0.62 -1.40
N THR A 73 -18.28 0.64 -1.11
CA THR A 73 -17.81 1.77 -1.94
C THR A 73 -17.07 2.80 -1.09
N LEU A 74 -15.80 3.06 -1.42
CA LEU A 74 -15.04 4.22 -0.96
C LEU A 74 -15.32 5.41 -1.89
N THR A 75 -15.60 6.58 -1.33
CA THR A 75 -15.86 7.82 -2.09
C THR A 75 -15.08 8.99 -1.50
N SER A 76 -14.35 9.70 -2.35
CA SER A 76 -13.72 11.00 -2.03
C SER A 76 -14.31 12.10 -2.94
N PRO A 77 -13.94 13.38 -2.77
CA PRO A 77 -14.37 14.44 -3.68
C PRO A 77 -13.92 14.28 -5.14
N SER A 78 -12.88 13.47 -5.39
CA SER A 78 -12.24 13.33 -6.71
C SER A 78 -12.24 11.90 -7.29
N ALA A 79 -12.54 10.88 -6.49
CA ALA A 79 -12.49 9.49 -6.92
C ALA A 79 -13.53 8.63 -6.17
N ALA A 80 -13.90 7.49 -6.76
CA ALA A 80 -14.58 6.43 -6.04
C ALA A 80 -14.00 5.06 -6.41
N MET A 81 -14.05 4.13 -5.47
CA MET A 81 -13.60 2.75 -5.63
C MET A 81 -14.65 1.84 -5.02
N ARG A 82 -14.95 0.72 -5.68
CA ARG A 82 -15.93 -0.28 -5.25
C ARG A 82 -15.26 -1.63 -5.14
N PHE A 83 -15.61 -2.36 -4.09
CA PHE A 83 -15.22 -3.75 -3.85
C PHE A 83 -16.52 -4.57 -3.82
N ILE A 84 -16.62 -5.53 -4.73
CA ILE A 84 -17.79 -6.43 -4.87
C ILE A 84 -17.29 -7.82 -4.51
N PRO A 85 -17.84 -8.53 -3.50
CA PRO A 85 -17.43 -9.91 -3.23
C PRO A 85 -17.52 -10.76 -4.50
N THR A 86 -16.55 -11.63 -4.78
CA THR A 86 -16.51 -12.37 -6.05
C THR A 86 -17.79 -13.17 -6.30
N ALA A 87 -18.36 -13.82 -5.28
CA ALA A 87 -19.65 -14.51 -5.39
C ALA A 87 -20.81 -13.57 -5.79
N THR A 88 -20.90 -12.39 -5.17
CA THR A 88 -21.89 -11.34 -5.53
C THR A 88 -21.67 -10.81 -6.94
N TYR A 89 -20.41 -10.72 -7.37
CA TYR A 89 -20.06 -10.31 -8.72
C TYR A 89 -20.55 -11.34 -9.74
N GLU A 90 -20.23 -12.62 -9.52
CA GLU A 90 -20.66 -13.74 -10.37
C GLU A 90 -22.19 -13.92 -10.41
N GLU A 91 -22.90 -13.67 -9.31
CA GLU A 91 -24.36 -13.81 -9.24
C GLU A 91 -25.13 -12.66 -9.93
N HIS A 92 -24.60 -11.44 -9.91
CA HIS A 92 -25.36 -10.23 -10.31
C HIS A 92 -24.74 -9.42 -11.46
N PHE A 93 -23.53 -9.73 -11.88
CA PHE A 93 -22.84 -9.07 -13.00
C PHE A 93 -22.48 -10.14 -14.05
N CYS A 94 -23.23 -10.15 -15.17
CA CYS A 94 -22.90 -10.93 -16.37
C CYS A 94 -21.60 -10.37 -17.00
N ALA A 95 -21.01 -10.89 -18.11
CA ALA A 95 -19.56 -10.69 -18.35
C ALA A 95 -18.88 -9.88 -19.60
N ALA A 96 -19.56 -9.33 -20.62
CA ALA A 96 -19.27 -8.30 -21.65
C ALA A 96 -20.59 -7.81 -22.40
N GLU A 97 -21.05 -6.52 -22.43
CA GLU A 97 -22.44 -6.05 -22.80
C GLU A 97 -23.03 -6.49 -24.18
N ASP A 98 -24.37 -6.50 -24.37
CA ASP A 98 -25.06 -6.87 -25.66
C ASP A 98 -26.19 -7.95 -25.60
N CYS A 99 -26.73 -8.31 -24.42
CA CYS A 99 -27.31 -9.66 -24.21
C CYS A 99 -28.64 -9.63 -23.49
N GLU A 100 -29.55 -8.88 -24.10
CA GLU A 100 -30.97 -8.99 -23.79
C GLU A 100 -31.58 -10.27 -24.41
N GLU A 101 -30.90 -10.93 -25.36
CA GLU A 101 -31.03 -12.39 -25.54
C GLU A 101 -30.04 -13.12 -24.61
N SER A 102 -30.46 -13.23 -23.35
CA SER A 102 -30.20 -14.43 -22.57
C SER A 102 -30.69 -15.63 -23.39
N THR A 103 -29.77 -16.43 -23.90
CA THR A 103 -30.06 -17.86 -24.06
C THR A 103 -30.51 -18.40 -22.70
N ALA A 104 -31.41 -19.38 -22.69
CA ALA A 104 -32.12 -19.81 -21.48
C ALA A 104 -31.25 -20.61 -20.48
N ASP A 105 -29.94 -20.45 -20.54
CA ASP A 105 -28.86 -21.15 -19.84
C ASP A 105 -27.89 -20.18 -19.11
N GLY A 106 -27.63 -18.99 -19.66
CA GLY A 106 -27.12 -17.81 -18.92
C GLY A 106 -25.62 -17.78 -18.60
N GLU A 107 -24.73 -17.78 -19.61
CA GLU A 107 -23.28 -17.68 -19.41
C GLU A 107 -22.55 -16.61 -20.28
N GLY A 108 -21.42 -16.12 -19.73
CA GLY A 108 -20.30 -15.46 -20.45
C GLY A 108 -20.14 -13.96 -20.16
N TRP A 109 -19.00 -13.31 -20.43
CA TRP A 109 -17.58 -13.66 -20.09
C TRP A 109 -16.67 -12.39 -19.87
N GLU A 110 -15.94 -12.24 -18.73
CA GLU A 110 -15.13 -11.08 -18.15
C GLU A 110 -15.67 -9.92 -17.19
N GLY A 111 -16.96 -9.58 -17.09
CA GLY A 111 -17.59 -8.49 -16.26
C GLY A 111 -18.86 -7.65 -16.70
N LEU A 112 -19.46 -7.68 -17.92
CA LEU A 112 -20.80 -7.09 -18.30
C LEU A 112 -22.03 -7.99 -18.83
N CYS A 113 -22.05 -8.67 -20.00
CA CYS A 113 -22.75 -9.95 -20.45
C CYS A 113 -22.01 -10.93 -21.49
N GLY A 114 -22.49 -11.35 -22.65
CA GLY A 114 -21.79 -12.07 -23.74
C GLY A 114 -21.59 -11.42 -25.16
N ASN A 115 -21.42 -10.09 -25.32
CA ASN A 115 -21.27 -9.40 -26.64
C ASN A 115 -20.24 -8.21 -26.65
N CYS A 116 -19.71 -7.73 -25.50
CA CYS A 116 -18.64 -6.71 -25.52
C CYS A 116 -17.25 -7.27 -25.78
N ALA A 117 -17.06 -8.60 -25.83
CA ALA A 117 -15.82 -9.16 -26.38
C ALA A 117 -15.66 -8.66 -27.83
N ASP A 118 -16.69 -8.92 -28.65
CA ASP A 118 -16.84 -8.44 -30.03
C ASP A 118 -16.87 -6.90 -30.17
N ARG A 119 -17.01 -6.14 -29.08
CA ARG A 119 -17.04 -4.67 -29.05
C ARG A 119 -15.71 -4.07 -28.60
N ALA A 120 -14.96 -4.75 -27.73
CA ALA A 120 -13.62 -4.38 -27.30
C ALA A 120 -12.61 -4.57 -28.44
N ASP A 121 -12.56 -5.77 -29.04
CA ASP A 121 -11.70 -6.08 -30.20
C ASP A 121 -11.87 -5.09 -31.34
N ARG A 122 -13.11 -4.63 -31.55
CA ARG A 122 -13.48 -3.67 -32.60
C ARG A 122 -12.98 -2.25 -32.29
N ALA A 123 -13.07 -1.82 -31.04
CA ALA A 123 -12.56 -0.53 -30.60
C ALA A 123 -11.02 -0.49 -30.57
N GLU A 124 -10.35 -1.62 -30.36
CA GLU A 124 -8.90 -1.73 -30.50
C GLU A 124 -8.47 -1.66 -31.98
N ALA A 125 -9.12 -2.43 -32.86
CA ALA A 125 -8.87 -2.39 -34.30
C ALA A 125 -9.16 -1.01 -34.94
N GLU A 126 -10.20 -0.29 -34.48
CA GLU A 126 -10.48 1.08 -34.92
C GLU A 126 -9.39 2.07 -34.48
N ARG A 127 -8.82 1.91 -33.27
CA ARG A 127 -7.68 2.74 -32.81
C ARG A 127 -6.40 2.45 -33.59
N GLU A 128 -6.11 1.19 -33.91
CA GLU A 128 -4.96 0.85 -34.76
C GLU A 128 -5.09 1.51 -36.13
N ALA A 129 -6.27 1.44 -36.76
CA ALA A 129 -6.55 2.07 -38.05
C ALA A 129 -6.46 3.61 -38.02
N GLU A 130 -6.97 4.28 -36.99
CA GLU A 130 -6.81 5.74 -36.83
C GLU A 130 -5.33 6.15 -36.60
N THR A 131 -4.52 5.26 -36.01
CA THR A 131 -3.09 5.52 -35.76
C THR A 131 -2.25 5.38 -37.03
N GLU A 132 -2.59 4.46 -37.94
CA GLU A 132 -1.91 4.31 -39.23
C GLU A 132 -2.10 5.51 -40.18
N GLU A 133 -3.24 6.21 -40.17
CA GLU A 133 -3.44 7.41 -40.99
C GLU A 133 -2.73 8.68 -40.45
N ALA A 134 -2.31 8.68 -39.17
CA ALA A 134 -1.74 9.85 -38.50
C ALA A 134 -0.21 10.04 -38.71
N ASP A 135 0.54 9.01 -39.13
CA ASP A 135 2.02 9.02 -39.10
C ASP A 135 2.69 9.67 -40.32
N ALA A 136 1.94 10.29 -41.23
CA ALA A 136 2.46 10.82 -42.49
C ALA A 136 3.15 12.22 -42.39
N GLY A 137 3.16 12.87 -41.23
CA GLY A 137 3.57 14.29 -41.15
C GLY A 137 4.03 14.85 -39.81
N THR A 138 4.19 14.03 -38.76
CA THR A 138 4.58 14.54 -37.44
C THR A 138 6.06 14.98 -37.44
N PRO A 139 6.37 16.28 -37.24
CA PRO A 139 7.76 16.72 -37.09
C PRO A 139 8.37 16.06 -35.84
N PRO A 140 9.68 15.77 -35.80
CA PRO A 140 10.29 15.08 -34.67
C PRO A 140 9.97 15.81 -33.38
N GLY A 141 9.20 15.14 -32.52
CA GLY A 141 8.76 15.69 -31.24
C GLY A 141 9.96 16.07 -30.36
N PRO A 142 9.76 16.93 -29.35
CA PRO A 142 10.78 17.11 -28.32
C PRO A 142 11.22 15.73 -27.80
N PRO A 143 12.52 15.52 -27.51
CA PRO A 143 13.02 14.23 -27.08
C PRO A 143 12.17 13.73 -25.91
N ALA A 144 11.65 12.50 -26.04
CA ALA A 144 10.80 11.89 -25.03
C ALA A 144 11.51 11.99 -23.68
N LEU A 145 10.84 12.59 -22.70
CA LEU A 145 11.36 12.64 -21.35
C LEU A 145 11.56 11.19 -20.86
N PRO A 146 12.63 10.90 -20.10
CA PRO A 146 12.77 9.58 -19.50
C PRO A 146 11.50 9.27 -18.67
N PRO A 147 10.98 8.04 -18.70
CA PRO A 147 9.68 7.70 -18.12
C PRO A 147 9.59 7.91 -16.61
N TYR A 148 10.74 8.06 -15.93
CA TYR A 148 10.86 8.37 -14.51
C TYR A 148 12.25 8.96 -14.21
N THR A 149 12.37 9.64 -13.07
CA THR A 149 13.63 10.11 -12.49
C THR A 149 14.06 9.25 -11.29
N ALA A 150 15.31 9.40 -10.84
CA ALA A 150 15.76 8.76 -9.60
C ALA A 150 14.93 9.19 -8.37
N ALA A 151 14.46 10.45 -8.33
CA ALA A 151 13.63 10.95 -7.24
C ALA A 151 12.27 10.23 -7.18
N ASP A 152 11.69 9.89 -8.33
CA ASP A 152 10.44 9.13 -8.42
C ASP A 152 10.64 7.70 -7.90
N LEU A 153 11.74 7.05 -8.29
CA LEU A 153 12.12 5.73 -7.79
C LEU A 153 12.34 5.72 -6.27
N HIS A 154 13.00 6.74 -5.71
CA HIS A 154 13.21 6.84 -4.26
C HIS A 154 11.89 7.07 -3.52
N HIS A 155 10.96 7.85 -4.09
CA HIS A 155 9.63 8.06 -3.53
C HIS A 155 8.78 6.79 -3.56
N ALA A 156 8.79 6.06 -4.68
CA ALA A 156 8.11 4.77 -4.83
C ALA A 156 8.67 3.73 -3.84
N ALA A 157 9.98 3.56 -3.76
CA ALA A 157 10.61 2.63 -2.83
C ALA A 157 10.34 2.99 -1.35
N ALA A 158 10.32 4.28 -1.00
CA ALA A 158 9.92 4.73 0.34
C ALA A 158 8.47 4.37 0.67
N THR A 159 7.58 4.52 -0.31
CA THR A 159 6.15 4.17 -0.20
C THR A 159 5.96 2.66 -0.03
N VAL A 160 6.66 1.84 -0.81
CA VAL A 160 6.65 0.37 -0.68
C VAL A 160 7.20 -0.06 0.68
N HIS A 161 8.31 0.51 1.15
CA HIS A 161 8.86 0.22 2.47
C HIS A 161 7.85 0.56 3.59
N HIS A 162 7.16 1.69 3.50
CA HIS A 162 6.09 2.03 4.45
C HIS A 162 4.89 1.06 4.36
N MET A 163 4.50 0.66 3.14
CA MET A 163 3.42 -0.32 2.94
C MET A 163 3.76 -1.68 3.57
N LEU A 164 4.99 -2.16 3.44
CA LEU A 164 5.48 -3.39 4.07
C LEU A 164 5.46 -3.29 5.60
N LEU A 165 5.85 -2.14 6.19
CA LEU A 165 5.74 -1.90 7.63
C LEU A 165 4.28 -1.82 8.12
N LEU A 166 3.35 -1.34 7.30
CA LEU A 166 1.93 -1.31 7.64
C LEU A 166 1.24 -2.67 7.42
N ALA A 167 1.76 -3.50 6.52
CA ALA A 167 1.28 -4.85 6.26
C ALA A 167 1.61 -5.84 7.38
N LEU A 168 2.27 -5.41 8.48
CA LEU A 168 2.65 -6.23 9.63
C LEU A 168 1.46 -6.68 10.52
N ASP A 169 0.37 -7.18 9.92
CA ASP A 169 -0.64 -7.95 10.65
C ASP A 169 -0.21 -9.41 10.85
N ALA A 170 -1.09 -10.20 11.47
CA ALA A 170 -0.79 -11.58 11.84
C ALA A 170 -0.94 -12.59 10.69
N GLN A 171 -1.45 -12.18 9.53
CA GLN A 171 -1.72 -13.05 8.37
C GLN A 171 -0.73 -12.84 7.22
N SER A 172 -0.04 -11.69 7.16
CA SER A 172 0.91 -11.33 6.08
C SER A 172 2.27 -12.06 6.08
N GLY A 173 2.43 -13.16 6.83
CA GLY A 173 3.70 -13.92 6.89
C GLY A 173 4.84 -13.25 7.67
N VAL A 174 4.75 -11.98 8.08
CA VAL A 174 5.82 -11.36 8.89
C VAL A 174 5.78 -11.81 10.35
N GLY A 175 4.61 -12.23 10.86
CA GLY A 175 4.53 -13.00 12.11
C GLY A 175 5.33 -14.30 12.03
N GLU A 176 5.31 -14.99 10.90
CA GLU A 176 6.10 -16.20 10.64
C GLU A 176 7.60 -15.87 10.53
N SER A 177 7.94 -14.78 9.85
CA SER A 177 9.33 -14.28 9.76
C SER A 177 9.92 -13.92 11.14
N LEU A 178 9.08 -13.60 12.12
CA LEU A 178 9.49 -13.37 13.51
C LEU A 178 9.55 -14.66 14.35
N CYS A 179 8.78 -15.71 14.01
CA CYS A 179 8.66 -16.94 14.81
C CYS A 179 10.03 -17.55 15.18
N ASP A 180 10.92 -17.68 14.21
CA ASP A 180 12.24 -18.29 14.38
C ASP A 180 13.32 -17.31 14.90
N GLN A 181 13.01 -16.00 14.97
CA GLN A 181 13.98 -15.01 15.44
C GLN A 181 14.23 -15.18 16.95
N PRO A 182 15.49 -15.09 17.41
CA PRO A 182 15.80 -15.17 18.83
C PRO A 182 15.30 -13.93 19.56
N ILE A 183 14.77 -14.11 20.77
CA ILE A 183 14.39 -13.02 21.66
C ILE A 183 15.69 -12.42 22.23
N PRO A 184 16.00 -11.12 21.97
CA PRO A 184 17.35 -10.58 22.15
C PRO A 184 17.98 -10.78 23.53
N HIS A 185 17.19 -10.71 24.62
CA HIS A 185 17.69 -10.89 25.98
C HIS A 185 17.99 -12.36 26.36
N THR A 186 17.55 -13.32 25.55
CA THR A 186 17.82 -14.77 25.73
C THR A 186 18.86 -15.30 24.75
N ALA A 187 19.18 -14.56 23.68
CA ALA A 187 20.02 -15.04 22.58
C ALA A 187 21.43 -15.52 23.02
N ASN A 188 21.94 -15.01 24.15
CA ASN A 188 23.24 -15.35 24.73
C ASN A 188 23.13 -16.01 26.12
N THR A 189 22.00 -16.65 26.43
CA THR A 189 21.81 -17.44 27.67
C THR A 189 21.94 -18.93 27.41
N ASP A 190 22.06 -19.74 28.46
CA ASP A 190 22.10 -21.21 28.34
C ASP A 190 20.78 -21.81 27.77
N GLU A 191 19.70 -21.04 27.82
CA GLU A 191 18.37 -21.38 27.28
C GLU A 191 17.88 -20.28 26.30
N PRO A 192 18.39 -20.24 25.07
CA PRO A 192 17.96 -19.26 24.07
C PRO A 192 16.53 -19.56 23.60
N ARG A 193 15.71 -18.51 23.47
CA ARG A 193 14.30 -18.61 23.10
C ARG A 193 14.03 -17.87 21.80
N THR A 194 13.22 -18.46 20.93
CA THR A 194 12.61 -17.78 19.78
C THR A 194 11.23 -17.24 20.13
N TRP A 195 10.65 -16.37 19.31
CA TRP A 195 9.29 -15.87 19.55
C TRP A 195 8.24 -16.97 19.49
N GLN A 196 8.43 -17.99 18.64
CA GLN A 196 7.56 -19.18 18.60
C GLN A 196 7.62 -19.98 19.91
N SER A 197 8.79 -20.06 20.56
CA SER A 197 8.98 -20.78 21.84
C SER A 197 8.22 -20.17 23.04
N LEU A 198 7.50 -19.05 22.84
CA LEU A 198 6.61 -18.46 23.84
C LEU A 198 5.26 -19.18 23.96
N GLY A 199 4.85 -19.92 22.93
CA GLY A 199 3.49 -20.47 22.79
C GLY A 199 2.45 -19.42 22.38
N ASP A 200 1.38 -19.87 21.74
CA ASP A 200 0.47 -19.05 20.91
C ASP A 200 -0.07 -17.79 21.59
N GLU A 201 -0.52 -17.88 22.85
CA GLU A 201 -1.08 -16.73 23.59
C GLU A 201 -0.01 -15.65 23.88
N SER A 202 1.18 -16.09 24.31
CA SER A 202 2.29 -15.19 24.61
C SER A 202 2.89 -14.59 23.33
N ALA A 203 3.01 -15.39 22.27
CA ALA A 203 3.43 -14.93 20.94
C ALA A 203 2.43 -13.92 20.36
N SER A 204 1.12 -14.21 20.37
CA SER A 204 0.07 -13.28 19.93
C SER A 204 0.09 -11.97 20.73
N THR A 205 0.33 -12.03 22.04
CA THR A 205 0.46 -10.85 22.90
C THR A 205 1.70 -10.03 22.54
N ALA A 206 2.85 -10.68 22.31
CA ALA A 206 4.07 -10.03 21.85
C ALA A 206 3.91 -9.37 20.48
N TYR A 207 3.31 -10.06 19.50
CA TYR A 207 3.09 -9.52 18.15
C TYR A 207 2.17 -8.30 18.17
N ARG A 208 1.11 -8.30 18.99
CA ARG A 208 0.27 -7.10 19.20
C ARG A 208 1.03 -5.96 19.89
N ALA A 209 2.02 -6.24 20.73
CA ALA A 209 2.86 -5.21 21.34
C ALA A 209 3.86 -4.62 20.33
N VAL A 210 4.49 -5.46 19.51
CA VAL A 210 5.35 -5.06 18.38
C VAL A 210 4.56 -4.20 17.39
N TRP A 211 3.36 -4.63 16.98
CA TRP A 211 2.48 -3.85 16.11
C TRP A 211 2.14 -2.47 16.67
N LYS A 212 1.86 -2.36 17.98
CA LYS A 212 1.61 -1.07 18.66
C LYS A 212 2.83 -0.14 18.71
N LEU A 213 4.05 -0.66 18.57
CA LEU A 213 5.26 0.16 18.43
C LEU A 213 5.38 0.66 16.98
N LEU A 214 5.10 -0.20 16.01
CA LEU A 214 5.16 0.10 14.57
C LEU A 214 4.08 1.10 14.13
N ASP A 215 2.82 0.94 14.56
CA ASP A 215 1.71 1.86 14.26
C ASP A 215 1.93 3.27 14.86
N LYS A 216 2.85 3.39 15.84
CA LYS A 216 3.30 4.66 16.43
C LYS A 216 4.66 5.15 15.90
N ALA A 217 5.37 4.35 15.12
CA ALA A 217 6.66 4.74 14.60
C ALA A 217 6.47 5.85 13.56
N PRO A 218 7.34 6.88 13.52
CA PRO A 218 7.34 7.83 12.43
C PRO A 218 7.66 7.10 11.13
N ASP A 219 7.11 7.57 10.00
CA ASP A 219 7.51 7.04 8.70
C ASP A 219 8.95 7.47 8.37
N LEU A 220 9.88 6.52 8.54
CA LEU A 220 11.29 6.68 8.19
C LEU A 220 11.61 6.11 6.81
N GLY A 221 10.62 5.62 6.04
CA GLY A 221 10.86 5.00 4.73
C GLY A 221 11.64 5.89 3.77
N ARG A 222 11.28 7.18 3.68
CA ARG A 222 12.02 8.15 2.85
C ARG A 222 13.46 8.37 3.31
N TRP A 223 13.71 8.34 4.62
CA TRP A 223 15.07 8.49 5.16
C TRP A 223 15.90 7.23 4.87
N ALA A 224 15.38 6.04 5.20
CA ALA A 224 16.07 4.78 4.98
C ALA A 224 16.42 4.53 3.50
N ILE A 225 15.48 4.80 2.58
CA ILE A 225 15.71 4.69 1.14
C ILE A 225 16.68 5.76 0.64
N GLY A 226 16.61 7.00 1.14
CA GLY A 226 17.57 8.06 0.81
C GLY A 226 18.99 7.68 1.23
N LEU A 227 19.18 7.13 2.43
CA LEU A 227 20.49 6.64 2.88
C LEU A 227 21.04 5.55 1.96
N ALA A 228 20.22 4.55 1.64
CA ALA A 228 20.63 3.43 0.78
C ALA A 228 20.96 3.89 -0.66
N ALA A 229 20.22 4.86 -1.20
CA ALA A 229 20.44 5.37 -2.55
C ALA A 229 21.65 6.33 -2.67
N GLU A 230 22.12 6.88 -1.55
CA GLU A 230 23.28 7.79 -1.47
C GLU A 230 24.54 7.08 -0.91
N ASP A 231 24.52 5.74 -0.77
CA ASP A 231 25.56 4.91 -0.16
C ASP A 231 26.00 5.42 1.25
N LEU A 232 25.04 5.93 2.02
CA LEU A 232 25.25 6.50 3.36
C LEU A 232 25.05 5.44 4.45
N VAL A 233 26.09 5.19 5.22
CA VAL A 233 26.07 4.29 6.38
C VAL A 233 25.67 5.08 7.64
N PRO A 234 24.58 4.70 8.35
CA PRO A 234 24.24 5.30 9.63
C PRO A 234 25.32 5.03 10.69
N GLU A 235 25.69 6.06 11.45
CA GLU A 235 26.51 5.87 12.64
C GLU A 235 25.67 5.20 13.76
N PRO A 236 26.23 4.22 14.50
CA PRO A 236 25.46 3.39 15.42
C PRO A 236 24.97 4.14 16.66
N GLU A 237 25.67 5.21 17.06
CA GLU A 237 25.35 6.02 18.24
C GLU A 237 24.77 7.39 17.85
N PRO A 238 23.49 7.68 18.17
CA PRO A 238 22.91 8.99 17.95
C PRO A 238 23.44 10.02 18.96
N LEU A 239 23.69 11.24 18.47
CA LEU A 239 24.02 12.36 19.34
C LEU A 239 22.79 12.76 20.15
N THR A 240 22.87 12.64 21.47
CA THR A 240 21.75 12.92 22.38
C THR A 240 22.03 14.15 23.25
N ARG A 241 21.11 15.12 23.23
CA ARG A 241 21.03 16.21 24.22
C ARG A 241 20.05 15.78 25.30
N TRP A 242 20.52 15.75 26.53
CA TRP A 242 19.71 15.44 27.71
C TRP A 242 19.21 16.72 28.38
N GLN A 243 18.01 16.66 28.94
CA GLN A 243 17.41 17.67 29.81
C GLN A 243 16.57 16.94 30.85
N ASP A 244 16.79 17.23 32.14
CA ASP A 244 16.03 16.65 33.25
C ASP A 244 15.96 15.10 33.20
N ASP A 245 17.11 14.48 32.90
CA ASP A 245 17.31 13.04 32.64
C ASP A 245 16.53 12.43 31.45
N GLU A 246 15.82 13.26 30.66
CA GLU A 246 15.15 12.86 29.42
C GLU A 246 15.93 13.28 28.16
N ALA A 247 15.79 12.51 27.09
CA ALA A 247 16.48 12.74 25.81
C ALA A 247 15.75 13.80 24.98
N ALA A 248 15.91 15.08 25.32
CA ALA A 248 15.26 16.22 24.67
C ALA A 248 15.53 16.35 23.16
N ILE A 249 16.72 15.97 22.69
CA ILE A 249 17.05 15.90 21.26
C ILE A 249 17.86 14.64 20.99
N ARG A 250 17.52 13.88 19.95
CA ARG A 250 18.38 12.87 19.33
C ARG A 250 18.64 13.22 17.88
N LEU A 251 19.90 13.16 17.47
CA LEU A 251 20.34 13.37 16.10
C LEU A 251 21.04 12.10 15.60
N HIS A 252 20.43 11.44 14.62
CA HIS A 252 21.05 10.37 13.87
C HIS A 252 21.81 10.96 12.68
N VAL A 253 23.02 10.47 12.44
CA VAL A 253 23.91 10.95 11.36
C VAL A 253 24.30 9.73 10.53
N ALA A 254 24.49 9.94 9.22
CA ALA A 254 25.02 8.94 8.32
C ALA A 254 26.12 9.58 7.45
N PHE A 255 27.10 8.78 7.04
CA PHE A 255 28.20 9.22 6.19
C PHE A 255 28.40 8.24 5.04
N ALA A 256 28.80 8.76 3.87
CA ALA A 256 29.26 7.90 2.80
C ALA A 256 30.54 7.17 3.22
N ASP A 257 30.72 5.92 2.77
CA ASP A 257 31.82 5.07 3.26
C ASP A 257 33.22 5.68 3.07
N HIS A 258 33.41 6.46 1.99
CA HIS A 258 34.66 7.15 1.68
C HIS A 258 34.99 8.34 2.61
N VAL A 259 34.14 8.69 3.58
CA VAL A 259 34.43 9.75 4.54
C VAL A 259 35.33 9.20 5.64
N GLU A 260 36.56 9.70 5.70
CA GLU A 260 37.57 9.30 6.69
C GLU A 260 37.12 9.51 8.15
N ALA A 261 37.50 8.58 9.04
CA ALA A 261 37.06 8.56 10.44
C ALA A 261 37.38 9.85 11.21
N GLU A 262 38.55 10.48 10.97
CA GLU A 262 38.91 11.77 11.57
C GLU A 262 37.92 12.88 11.18
N ARG A 263 37.45 12.87 9.92
CA ARG A 263 36.47 13.84 9.42
C ARG A 263 35.07 13.57 9.99
N ARG A 264 34.68 12.29 10.14
CA ARG A 264 33.43 11.91 10.83
C ARG A 264 33.44 12.40 12.29
N ALA A 265 34.55 12.17 13.00
CA ALA A 265 34.75 12.63 14.38
C ALA A 265 34.67 14.16 14.51
N ALA A 266 35.34 14.90 13.61
CA ALA A 266 35.29 16.37 13.60
C ALA A 266 33.86 16.92 13.38
N VAL A 267 33.06 16.29 12.50
CA VAL A 267 31.65 16.63 12.32
C VAL A 267 30.84 16.31 13.58
N TYR A 268 31.06 15.14 14.19
CA TYR A 268 30.42 14.76 15.45
C TYR A 268 30.70 15.73 16.60
N ASP A 269 31.94 16.20 16.74
CA ASP A 269 32.30 17.15 17.80
C ASP A 269 31.75 18.55 17.54
N ALA A 270 31.66 19.00 16.29
CA ALA A 270 30.97 20.23 15.92
C ALA A 270 29.46 20.15 16.25
N LEU A 271 28.80 19.03 15.94
CA LEU A 271 27.39 18.79 16.27
C LEU A 271 27.16 18.71 17.79
N ARG A 272 28.04 18.04 18.53
CA ARG A 272 28.02 18.00 20.01
C ARG A 272 28.15 19.39 20.61
N LEU A 273 29.01 20.25 20.05
CA LEU A 273 29.16 21.63 20.50
C LEU A 273 27.87 22.43 20.26
N ALA A 274 27.29 22.32 19.06
CA ALA A 274 26.03 23.00 18.69
C ALA A 274 24.84 22.56 19.58
N LEU A 275 24.72 21.25 19.87
CA LEU A 275 23.68 20.72 20.76
C LEU A 275 23.81 21.23 22.21
N ARG A 276 25.04 21.54 22.66
CA ARG A 276 25.31 22.10 23.99
C ARG A 276 25.09 23.61 24.08
N SER A 277 25.29 24.35 22.99
CA SER A 277 25.33 25.82 23.02
C SER A 277 23.96 26.50 23.18
N GLY A 278 22.85 25.76 23.12
CA GLY A 278 21.54 26.23 23.60
C GLY A 278 20.97 27.46 22.88
N VAL A 279 21.26 27.60 21.58
CA VAL A 279 20.63 28.58 20.67
C VAL A 279 19.15 28.24 20.48
#